data_AF-A0A392VWR2-F1
#
_entry.id   AF-A0A392VWR2-F1
#
_cell.length_a   1.000
_cell.length_b   1.000
_cell.length_c   1.000
_cell.angle_alpha   90.00
_cell.angle_beta   90.00
_cell.angle_gamma   90.00
#
_symmetry.space_group_name_H-M   'P 1'
#
loop_
_entity.id
_entity.type
_entity.pdbx_description
1 polymer ?
#
loop_
_entity_poly.entity_id
_entity_poly.type
_entity_poly.pdbx_seq_one_letter_code
_entity_poly.pdbx_strand_id
1 'polypeptide(L)' 'MDPIKYIFEKAALTGRIARWQMLLSKYDIEYRTQKAIKGSILANHLAHQPVEDYQPI' A
#
# COMPACT_ATOMS: atom_id res chain seq x y z
N MET A 1 9.67 -11.48 -8.27
CA MET A 1 8.27 -11.03 -8.30
C MET A 1 8.07 -10.11 -7.12
N ASP A 2 7.66 -8.86 -7.35
CA ASP A 2 7.30 -7.95 -6.26
C ASP A 2 5.93 -8.40 -5.69
N PRO A 3 5.81 -8.69 -4.38
CA PRO A 3 4.58 -9.22 -3.80
C PRO A 3 3.38 -8.28 -3.92
N ILE A 4 3.60 -6.95 -3.88
CA ILE A 4 2.53 -5.96 -4.03
C ILE A 4 2.06 -5.94 -5.48
N LYS A 5 3.00 -5.90 -6.42
CA LYS A 5 2.68 -5.97 -7.85
C LYS A 5 1.89 -7.23 -8.19
N TYR A 6 2.28 -8.39 -7.64
CA TYR A 6 1.57 -9.66 -7.84
C TYR A 6 0.12 -9.60 -7.37
N ILE A 7 -0.15 -8.87 -6.27
CA ILE A 7 -1.52 -8.65 -5.78
C ILE A 7 -2.34 -7.84 -6.79
N PHE A 8 -1.78 -6.82 -7.44
CA PHE A 8 -2.54 -6.05 -8.43
C PHE A 8 -2.74 -6.79 -9.77
N GLU A 9 -1.80 -7.64 -10.17
CA GLU A 9 -1.84 -8.34 -11.46
C GLU A 9 -2.71 -9.61 -11.46
N LYS A 10 -2.93 -10.24 -10.28
CA LYS A 10 -3.73 -11.47 -10.18
C LYS A 10 -5.13 -11.18 -9.67
N ALA A 11 -6.11 -11.29 -10.56
CA ALA A 11 -7.53 -11.10 -10.24
C ALA A 11 -8.16 -12.22 -9.38
N ALA A 12 -7.47 -13.34 -9.17
CA ALA A 12 -8.02 -14.56 -8.54
C ALA A 12 -7.41 -14.85 -7.16
N LEU A 13 -7.21 -13.82 -6.33
CA LEU A 13 -6.78 -14.04 -4.94
C LEU A 13 -7.99 -14.41 -4.08
N THR A 14 -7.78 -15.21 -3.04
CA THR A 14 -8.84 -15.67 -2.13
C THR A 14 -8.60 -15.18 -0.71
N GLY A 15 -9.65 -15.21 0.12
CA GLY A 15 -9.57 -14.81 1.53
C GLY A 15 -9.36 -13.32 1.74
N ARG A 16 -8.42 -12.96 2.63
CA ARG A 16 -8.18 -11.56 3.03
C ARG A 16 -7.71 -10.69 1.86
N ILE A 17 -6.91 -11.23 0.96
CA ILE A 17 -6.35 -10.45 -0.14
C ILE A 17 -7.43 -10.05 -1.16
N ALA A 18 -8.38 -10.95 -1.45
CA ALA A 18 -9.54 -10.65 -2.31
C ALA A 18 -10.37 -9.48 -1.77
N ARG A 19 -10.60 -9.45 -0.45
CA ARG A 19 -11.32 -8.36 0.23
C ARG A 19 -10.57 -7.04 0.12
N TRP A 20 -9.26 -7.05 0.32
CA TRP A 20 -8.44 -5.86 0.16
C TRP A 20 -8.40 -5.37 -1.28
N GLN A 21 -8.26 -6.26 -2.27
CA GLN A 21 -8.34 -5.89 -3.69
C GLN A 21 -9.67 -5.24 -4.06
N MET A 22 -10.80 -5.80 -3.60
CA MET A 22 -12.13 -5.23 -3.82
C MET A 22 -12.26 -3.83 -3.20
N LEU A 23 -11.66 -3.60 -2.04
CA LEU A 23 -11.70 -2.29 -1.40
C LEU A 23 -10.82 -1.26 -2.13
N LEU A 24 -9.64 -1.70 -2.56
CA LEU A 24 -8.67 -0.86 -3.27
C LEU A 24 -9.12 -0.53 -4.70
N SER A 25 -9.90 -1.39 -5.37
CA SER A 25 -10.39 -1.15 -6.73
C SER A 25 -11.35 0.04 -6.84
N LYS A 26 -11.89 0.54 -5.72
CA LYS A 26 -12.68 1.78 -5.68
C LYS A 26 -11.83 3.01 -5.95
N TYR A 27 -10.53 2.92 -5.73
CA TYR A 27 -9.59 4.02 -5.86
C TYR A 27 -8.74 3.83 -7.12
N ASP A 28 -8.35 4.93 -7.75
CA ASP A 28 -7.46 4.92 -8.93
C ASP A 28 -6.00 4.70 -8.50
N ILE A 29 -5.72 3.53 -7.94
CA ILE A 29 -4.41 3.16 -7.40
C ILE A 29 -3.62 2.42 -8.47
N GLU A 30 -2.47 2.95 -8.82
CA GLU A 30 -1.52 2.31 -9.72
C GLU A 30 -0.24 1.90 -8.99
N TYR A 31 0.20 0.66 -9.19
CA TYR A 31 1.50 0.24 -8.68
C TYR A 31 2.61 0.95 -9.45
N ARG A 32 3.41 1.75 -8.74
CA ARG A 32 4.63 2.37 -9.25
C ARG A 32 5.82 1.91 -8.42
N THR A 33 6.88 1.44 -9.08
CA THR A 33 8.14 1.14 -8.41
C THR A 33 8.67 2.42 -7.76
N GLN A 34 9.04 2.33 -6.48
CA GLN A 34 9.55 3.47 -5.74
C GLN A 34 10.89 3.91 -6.33
N LYS A 35 10.91 5.04 -7.02
CA LYS A 35 12.11 5.55 -7.73
C LYS A 35 13.10 6.26 -6.82
N ALA A 36 12.70 6.64 -5.60
CA ALA A 36 13.50 7.47 -4.71
C ALA A 36 13.73 6.81 -3.34
N ILE A 37 15.01 6.60 -3.00
CA ILE A 37 15.46 6.07 -1.70
C ILE A 37 15.02 6.98 -0.54
N LYS A 38 14.92 8.30 -0.76
CA LYS A 38 14.44 9.23 0.29
C LYS A 38 12.97 9.01 0.66
N GLY A 39 12.13 8.62 -0.30
CA GLY A 39 10.71 8.31 -0.06
C GLY A 39 10.54 7.02 0.74
N SER A 40 11.39 6.02 0.49
CA SER A 40 11.38 4.77 1.26
C SER A 40 11.84 5.01 2.70
N ILE A 41 12.88 5.84 2.90
CA ILE A 41 13.36 6.20 4.24
C ILE A 41 12.29 6.95 5.03
N LEU A 42 11.58 7.90 4.42
CA LEU A 42 10.49 8.63 5.08
C LEU A 42 9.34 7.70 5.48
N ALA A 43 8.89 6.84 4.57
CA ALA A 43 7.84 5.85 4.86
C ALA A 43 8.26 4.89 5.98
N ASN A 44 9.51 4.41 5.95
CA ASN A 44 10.06 3.58 7.01
C ASN A 44 10.13 4.33 8.34
N HIS A 45 10.59 5.57 8.35
CA HIS A 45 10.64 6.39 9.56
C HIS A 45 9.24 6.58 10.17
N LEU A 46 8.23 6.93 9.36
CA LEU A 46 6.84 7.08 9.82
C LEU A 46 6.23 5.76 10.33
N ALA A 47 6.59 4.62 9.73
CA ALA A 47 6.13 3.32 10.21
C ALA A 47 6.70 2.96 11.59
N HIS A 48 7.92 3.40 11.90
CA HIS A 48 8.57 3.20 13.21
C HIS A 48 8.25 4.30 14.22
N GLN A 49 7.78 5.44 13.74
CA GLN A 49 7.44 6.61 14.54
C GLN A 49 5.99 7.01 14.22
N PRO A 50 5.00 6.25 14.74
CA PRO A 50 3.59 6.54 14.48
C PRO A 50 3.30 7.98 14.91
N VAL A 51 2.68 8.74 14.02
CA VAL A 51 2.15 10.06 14.38
C VAL A 51 1.03 9.81 15.38
N GLU A 52 1.21 10.24 16.64
CA GLU A 52 0.14 10.21 17.63
C GLU A 52 -1.10 10.89 17.07
N ASP A 53 -2.23 10.24 17.30
CA ASP A 53 -3.52 10.38 16.65
C ASP A 53 -3.79 11.69 15.92
N TYR A 54 -4.20 11.55 14.65
CA TYR A 54 -4.84 12.59 13.84
C TYR A 54 -5.90 13.29 14.69
N GLN A 55 -5.57 14.45 15.25
CA GLN A 55 -6.54 15.30 15.93
C GLN A 55 -7.44 15.88 14.84
N PRO A 56 -8.74 15.53 14.81
CA PRO A 56 -9.66 16.13 13.86
C PRO A 56 -9.78 17.62 14.21
N ILE A 57 -9.59 18.48 13.22
CA ILE A 57 -9.98 19.89 13.25
C ILE A 57 -11.50 20.01 13.05
#